data_AF-A0A6L3C6H7-F1
#
_entry.id   AF-A0A6L3C6H7-F1
#
_cell.length_a   1.000
_cell.length_b   1.000
_cell.length_c   1.000
_cell.angle_alpha   90.00
_cell.angle_beta   90.00
_cell.angle_gamma   90.00
#
_symmetry.space_group_name_H-M   'P 1'
#
loop_
_entity.id
_entity.type
_entity.pdbx_description
1 polymer ?
#
loop_
_entity_poly.entity_id
_entity_poly.type
_entity_poly.pdbx_seq_one_letter_code
_entity_poly.pdbx_strand_id
1 'polypeptide(L)'
;MGLDMGRTVLQLDKFTQSVSGASQDREERLTALIKSASGIDPDTAAEKTSDTKQRPYLAAEVKESLLGVYPPPSPLTDWVVAAVDGSHIDVDRHLPVACYLLNFGGCVLTYGAEPDATLFSEPHLATTQKELYITDPASNTGEEMVSGGLLGLVRTVKELETLADTIDLCPPHLPVLGLVDGSLVMWPLSGQAYRPYITDAIVSDGLLPVMNRLKELSETRTVALAAYVSYPRSTETINAVRCSLCPHNLTICTQSCNNRRSNQGPCNGANEFLDRDLFQRLLKPG
;
A
#
# COMPACT_ATOMS: atom_id res chain seq x y z
N MET A 1 19.04 2.77 -28.52
CA MET A 1 18.18 3.89 -28.95
C MET A 1 18.29 4.96 -27.86
N GLY A 2 18.91 6.11 -28.14
CA GLY A 2 19.14 7.15 -27.12
C GLY A 2 17.94 8.06 -26.97
N LEU A 3 17.63 8.46 -25.74
CA LEU A 3 16.58 9.45 -25.45
C LEU A 3 17.02 10.84 -25.94
N ASP A 4 16.19 11.52 -26.74
CA ASP A 4 16.43 12.91 -27.17
C ASP A 4 16.01 13.88 -26.06
N MET A 5 16.96 14.26 -25.20
CA MET A 5 16.73 15.18 -24.09
C MET A 5 16.21 16.54 -24.54
N GLY A 6 16.61 17.05 -25.72
CA GLY A 6 16.20 18.37 -26.20
C GLY A 6 14.70 18.42 -26.49
N ARG A 7 14.17 17.37 -27.13
CA ARG A 7 12.73 17.23 -27.33
C ARG A 7 11.96 17.02 -26.02
N THR A 8 12.52 16.25 -25.09
CA THR A 8 11.89 16.01 -23.78
C THR A 8 11.81 17.29 -22.94
N VAL A 9 12.86 18.12 -22.92
CA VAL A 9 12.86 19.40 -22.19
C VAL A 9 11.78 20.35 -22.69
N LEU A 10 11.60 20.46 -24.02
CA LEU A 10 10.53 21.30 -24.60
C LEU A 10 9.12 20.82 -24.23
N GLN A 11 8.93 19.52 -24.03
CA GLN A 11 7.65 18.96 -23.58
C GLN A 11 7.41 19.26 -22.09
N LEU A 12 8.45 19.20 -21.26
CA LEU A 12 8.39 19.54 -19.83
C LEU A 12 8.10 21.03 -19.61
N ASP A 13 8.69 21.92 -20.40
CA ASP A 13 8.47 23.36 -20.29
C ASP A 13 7.02 23.73 -20.65
N LYS A 14 6.50 23.19 -21.76
CA LYS A 14 5.08 23.32 -22.13
C LYS A 14 4.12 22.79 -21.06
N PHE A 15 4.48 21.70 -20.39
CA PHE A 15 3.69 21.16 -19.28
C PHE A 15 3.72 22.08 -18.05
N THR A 16 4.88 22.62 -17.70
CA THR A 16 5.02 23.48 -16.50
C THR A 16 4.19 24.77 -16.64
N GLN A 17 4.12 25.34 -17.85
CA GLN A 17 3.35 26.54 -18.14
C GLN A 17 1.82 26.35 -18.01
N SER A 18 1.29 25.14 -18.19
CA SER A 18 -0.16 24.88 -18.07
C SER A 18 -0.63 24.64 -16.63
N VAL A 19 0.31 24.46 -15.68
CA VAL A 19 -0.01 24.08 -14.28
C VAL A 19 -0.32 25.28 -13.38
N SER A 20 0.20 26.48 -13.68
CA SER A 20 0.13 27.64 -12.77
C SER A 20 -1.29 28.21 -12.60
N GLY A 21 -2.09 28.32 -13.66
CA GLY A 21 -3.48 28.80 -13.60
C GLY A 21 -4.45 27.79 -12.98
N ALA A 22 -4.16 26.50 -13.12
CA ALA A 22 -5.00 25.42 -12.58
C ALA A 22 -4.97 25.32 -11.04
N SER A 23 -4.00 25.98 -10.38
CA SER A 23 -3.80 25.85 -8.94
C SER A 23 -4.85 26.58 -8.11
N GLN A 24 -5.34 27.75 -8.57
CA GLN A 24 -6.32 28.53 -7.80
C GLN A 24 -7.71 27.89 -7.86
N ASP A 25 -8.18 27.53 -9.06
CA ASP A 25 -9.45 26.82 -9.26
C ASP A 25 -9.52 25.51 -8.46
N ARG A 26 -8.38 24.81 -8.36
CA ARG A 26 -8.26 23.58 -7.56
C ARG A 26 -8.48 23.82 -6.07
N GLU A 27 -7.91 24.89 -5.51
CA GLU A 27 -8.05 25.22 -4.08
C GLU A 27 -9.49 25.63 -3.73
N GLU A 28 -10.13 26.41 -4.60
CA GLU A 28 -11.53 26.80 -4.41
C GLU A 28 -12.46 25.59 -4.42
N ARG A 29 -12.22 24.64 -5.34
CA ARG A 29 -12.96 23.36 -5.40
C ARG A 29 -12.76 22.50 -4.15
N LEU A 30 -11.53 22.39 -3.65
CA LEU A 30 -11.25 21.61 -2.44
C LEU A 30 -11.96 22.24 -1.23
N THR A 31 -11.92 23.56 -1.11
CA THR A 31 -12.61 24.31 -0.06
C THR A 31 -14.13 24.09 -0.12
N ALA A 32 -14.73 24.14 -1.32
CA ALA A 32 -16.15 23.88 -1.50
C ALA A 32 -16.55 22.43 -1.13
N LEU A 33 -15.69 21.45 -1.48
CA LEU A 33 -15.89 20.05 -1.12
C LEU A 33 -15.86 19.84 0.40
N ILE A 34 -14.85 20.37 1.08
CA ILE A 34 -14.72 20.29 2.55
C ILE A 34 -15.89 20.96 3.25
N LYS A 35 -16.32 22.14 2.77
CA LYS A 35 -17.49 22.83 3.30
C LYS A 35 -18.75 21.99 3.16
N SER A 36 -18.95 21.34 2.02
CA SER A 36 -20.10 20.45 1.80
C SER A 36 -20.05 19.24 2.73
N ALA A 37 -18.86 18.66 2.92
CA ALA A 37 -18.65 17.51 3.78
C ALA A 37 -18.81 17.83 5.29
N SER A 38 -18.53 19.06 5.73
CA SER A 38 -18.71 19.47 7.13
C SER A 38 -20.16 19.46 7.62
N GLY A 39 -21.13 19.47 6.71
CA GLY A 39 -22.56 19.41 7.03
C GLY A 39 -23.10 17.98 7.17
N ILE A 40 -22.27 16.95 6.95
CA ILE A 40 -22.69 15.55 7.04
C ILE A 40 -22.53 15.07 8.48
N ASP A 41 -23.62 14.54 9.05
CA ASP A 41 -23.60 13.95 10.38
C ASP A 41 -22.92 12.57 10.38
N PRO A 42 -22.36 12.15 11.53
CA PRO A 42 -21.71 10.85 11.72
C PRO A 42 -22.51 9.64 11.23
N ASP A 43 -23.81 9.60 11.52
CA ASP A 43 -24.66 8.44 11.24
C ASP A 43 -24.86 8.28 9.73
N THR A 44 -25.14 9.39 9.02
CA THR A 44 -25.22 9.41 7.56
C THR A 44 -23.89 9.00 6.92
N ALA A 45 -22.76 9.47 7.44
CA ALA A 45 -21.44 9.12 6.91
C ALA A 45 -21.14 7.63 7.10
N ALA A 46 -21.40 7.09 8.30
CA ALA A 46 -21.24 5.67 8.61
C ALA A 46 -22.12 4.79 7.72
N GLU A 47 -23.42 5.14 7.58
CA GLU A 47 -24.36 4.41 6.72
C GLU A 47 -23.84 4.38 5.28
N LYS A 48 -23.47 5.54 4.72
CA LYS A 48 -23.07 5.64 3.31
C LYS A 48 -21.72 5.01 2.99
N THR A 49 -20.86 4.84 3.99
CA THR A 49 -19.51 4.25 3.83
C THR A 49 -19.44 2.77 4.21
N SER A 50 -20.46 2.24 4.89
CA SER A 50 -20.51 0.83 5.31
C SER A 50 -20.58 -0.18 4.14
N ASP A 51 -21.30 0.14 3.06
CA ASP A 51 -21.38 -0.73 1.87
C ASP A 51 -20.39 -0.29 0.77
N THR A 52 -19.25 -0.97 0.76
CA THR A 52 -18.18 -0.81 -0.25
C THR A 52 -18.22 -1.88 -1.35
N LYS A 53 -18.93 -3.00 -1.15
CA LYS A 53 -18.83 -4.18 -2.03
C LYS A 53 -19.42 -3.95 -3.41
N GLN A 54 -20.46 -3.13 -3.52
CA GLN A 54 -21.15 -2.86 -4.78
C GLN A 54 -20.64 -1.61 -5.51
N ARG A 55 -19.73 -0.84 -4.89
CA ARG A 55 -19.21 0.40 -5.47
C ARG A 55 -18.03 0.10 -6.41
N PRO A 56 -17.83 0.91 -7.47
CA PRO A 56 -16.72 0.74 -8.40
C PRO A 56 -15.39 1.32 -7.85
N TYR A 57 -15.30 1.54 -6.54
CA TYR A 57 -14.16 2.14 -5.85
C TYR A 57 -14.20 1.81 -4.36
N LEU A 58 -13.03 1.88 -3.72
CA LEU A 58 -12.89 1.74 -2.27
C LEU A 58 -13.16 3.08 -1.59
N ALA A 59 -13.82 3.02 -0.44
CA ALA A 59 -14.04 4.16 0.45
C ALA A 59 -13.69 3.73 1.88
N ALA A 60 -13.05 4.63 2.63
CA ALA A 60 -12.82 4.42 4.05
C ALA A 60 -14.17 4.39 4.79
N GLU A 61 -14.31 3.46 5.72
CA GLU A 61 -15.49 3.39 6.58
C GLU A 61 -15.38 4.44 7.69
N VAL A 62 -16.40 5.29 7.83
CA VAL A 62 -16.45 6.33 8.85
C VAL A 62 -17.04 5.75 10.14
N LYS A 63 -16.30 5.84 11.25
CA LYS A 63 -16.74 5.37 12.57
C LYS A 63 -17.21 6.49 13.50
N GLU A 64 -16.62 7.66 13.36
CA GLU A 64 -16.92 8.83 14.19
C GLU A 64 -17.32 10.00 13.29
N SER A 65 -16.43 10.97 13.07
CA SER A 65 -16.69 12.11 12.20
C SER A 65 -16.03 11.94 10.83
N LEU A 66 -16.74 12.33 9.77
CA LEU A 66 -16.22 12.32 8.39
C LEU A 66 -14.98 13.19 8.21
N LEU A 67 -14.92 14.33 8.91
CA LEU A 67 -13.80 15.28 8.86
C LEU A 67 -13.18 15.50 10.26
N GLY A 68 -13.29 14.50 11.14
CA GLY A 68 -12.75 14.58 12.49
C GLY A 68 -11.23 14.77 12.49
N VAL A 69 -10.76 15.67 13.35
CA VAL A 69 -9.32 15.92 13.56
C VAL A 69 -9.01 15.74 15.03
N TYR A 70 -8.07 14.85 15.32
CA TYR A 70 -7.73 14.45 16.68
C TYR A 70 -6.23 14.66 16.93
N PRO A 71 -5.82 15.09 18.14
CA PRO A 71 -4.41 15.16 18.48
C PRO A 71 -3.80 13.75 18.51
N PRO A 72 -2.52 13.59 18.11
CA PRO A 72 -1.84 12.32 18.27
C PRO A 72 -1.72 11.95 19.76
N PRO A 73 -1.68 10.64 20.10
CA PRO A 73 -1.40 10.20 21.46
C PRO A 73 0.02 10.64 21.88
N SER A 74 0.29 10.63 23.19
CA SER A 74 1.65 10.84 23.69
C SER A 74 2.59 9.76 23.16
N PRO A 75 3.81 10.12 22.75
CA PRO A 75 4.77 9.15 22.21
C PRO A 75 5.19 8.16 23.29
N LEU A 76 5.48 6.92 22.87
CA LEU A 76 6.08 5.91 23.74
C LEU A 76 7.50 6.33 24.14
N THR A 77 7.90 5.98 25.36
CA THR A 77 9.24 6.30 25.89
C THR A 77 10.29 5.33 25.36
N ASP A 78 10.02 4.02 25.47
CA ASP A 78 10.92 2.95 25.04
C ASP A 78 10.19 2.05 24.04
N TRP A 79 10.74 1.90 22.84
CA TRP A 79 10.14 1.12 21.76
C TRP A 79 11.14 0.83 20.65
N VAL A 80 10.79 -0.09 19.75
CA VAL A 80 11.64 -0.54 18.67
C VAL A 80 10.95 -0.34 17.32
N VAL A 81 11.71 0.10 16.32
CA VAL A 81 11.34 0.02 14.90
C VAL A 81 12.15 -1.10 14.26
N ALA A 82 11.49 -2.01 13.57
CA ALA A 82 12.12 -2.99 12.70
C ALA A 82 11.63 -2.75 11.27
N ALA A 83 12.54 -2.65 10.30
CA ALA A 83 12.20 -2.46 8.90
C ALA A 83 13.05 -3.38 8.02
N VAL A 84 12.43 -3.94 6.98
CA VAL A 84 13.10 -4.78 5.98
C VAL A 84 12.67 -4.32 4.59
N ASP A 85 13.64 -4.25 3.68
CA ASP A 85 13.45 -3.99 2.26
C ASP A 85 14.21 -5.04 1.44
N GLY A 86 13.62 -5.42 0.31
CA GLY A 86 14.13 -6.45 -0.58
C GLY A 86 14.44 -5.91 -1.96
N SER A 87 15.57 -6.38 -2.51
CA SER A 87 15.91 -6.21 -3.91
C SER A 87 16.08 -7.58 -4.57
N HIS A 88 16.01 -7.62 -5.90
CA HIS A 88 16.26 -8.84 -6.64
C HIS A 88 16.99 -8.58 -7.96
N ILE A 89 17.74 -9.58 -8.40
CA ILE A 89 18.22 -9.71 -9.79
C ILE A 89 17.43 -10.87 -10.38
N ASP A 90 16.67 -10.57 -11.43
CA ASP A 90 15.79 -11.52 -12.10
C ASP A 90 16.59 -12.58 -12.90
N VAL A 91 15.88 -13.63 -13.31
CA VAL A 91 16.44 -14.68 -14.17
C VAL A 91 16.85 -14.08 -15.51
N ASP A 92 18.14 -14.17 -15.84
CA ASP A 92 18.65 -13.75 -17.13
C ASP A 92 18.72 -14.94 -18.10
N ARG A 93 17.94 -14.84 -19.17
CA ARG A 93 17.87 -15.84 -20.25
C ARG A 93 19.17 -16.01 -21.04
N HIS A 94 20.12 -15.09 -20.91
CA HIS A 94 21.42 -15.12 -21.57
C HIS A 94 22.49 -15.82 -20.74
N LEU A 95 22.21 -16.14 -19.47
CA LEU A 95 23.12 -16.90 -18.63
C LEU A 95 22.99 -18.41 -18.88
N PRO A 96 24.09 -19.17 -18.73
CA PRO A 96 24.09 -20.62 -18.97
C PRO A 96 23.35 -21.43 -17.91
N VAL A 97 23.08 -20.84 -16.74
CA VAL A 97 22.38 -21.45 -15.62
C VAL A 97 21.26 -20.52 -15.18
N ALA A 98 20.05 -21.05 -15.04
CA ALA A 98 18.93 -20.29 -14.50
C ALA A 98 19.14 -20.08 -12.99
N CYS A 99 19.16 -18.83 -12.56
CA CYS A 99 19.18 -18.43 -11.17
C CYS A 99 18.56 -17.04 -11.02
N TYR A 100 18.08 -16.72 -9.82
CA TYR A 100 17.79 -15.35 -9.42
C TYR A 100 18.45 -15.08 -8.06
N LEU A 101 18.72 -13.81 -7.78
CA LEU A 101 19.25 -13.37 -6.50
C LEU A 101 18.19 -12.56 -5.78
N LEU A 102 17.92 -12.88 -4.52
CA LEU A 102 17.21 -12.01 -3.60
C LEU A 102 18.22 -11.41 -2.61
N ASN A 103 18.06 -10.16 -2.22
CA ASN A 103 18.83 -9.56 -1.13
C ASN A 103 17.89 -8.79 -0.21
N PHE A 104 17.88 -9.17 1.06
CA PHE A 104 17.06 -8.52 2.09
C PHE A 104 17.96 -7.70 3.00
N GLY A 105 17.76 -6.40 2.99
CA GLY A 105 18.41 -5.47 3.92
C GLY A 105 17.42 -5.04 4.99
N GLY A 106 17.89 -4.82 6.20
CA GLY A 106 17.02 -4.36 7.27
C GLY A 106 17.74 -3.57 8.34
N CYS A 107 16.94 -2.91 9.17
CA CYS A 107 17.41 -2.20 10.35
C CYS A 107 16.47 -2.39 11.54
N VAL A 108 17.06 -2.40 12.73
CA VAL A 108 16.38 -2.38 14.01
C VAL A 108 16.88 -1.17 14.78
N LEU A 109 15.98 -0.27 15.13
CA LEU A 109 16.27 0.96 15.87
C LEU A 109 15.53 0.90 17.21
N THR A 110 16.28 0.91 18.31
CA THR A 110 15.73 1.00 19.66
C THR A 110 15.76 2.46 20.11
N TYR A 111 14.60 2.97 20.50
CA TYR A 111 14.43 4.31 21.05
C TYR A 111 14.18 4.23 22.55
N GLY A 112 14.60 5.27 23.28
CA GLY A 112 14.33 5.43 24.70
C GLY A 112 15.58 5.50 25.55
N ALA A 113 15.54 4.86 26.72
CA ALA A 113 16.59 4.89 27.74
C ALA A 113 17.88 4.18 27.31
N GLU A 114 17.76 3.12 26.51
CA GLU A 114 18.89 2.32 26.01
C GLU A 114 18.86 2.31 24.47
N PRO A 115 19.26 3.41 23.82
CA PRO A 115 19.19 3.52 22.37
C PRO A 115 20.23 2.61 21.70
N ASP A 116 19.82 1.95 20.62
CA ASP A 116 20.69 1.07 19.83
C ASP A 116 20.24 1.03 18.36
N ALA A 117 21.15 0.65 17.46
CA ALA A 117 20.88 0.50 16.04
C ALA A 117 21.64 -0.69 15.47
N THR A 118 20.91 -1.65 14.93
CA THR A 118 21.47 -2.80 14.21
C THR A 118 21.02 -2.76 12.76
N LEU A 119 21.95 -3.01 11.83
CA LEU A 119 21.67 -3.10 10.39
C LEU A 119 22.21 -4.42 9.86
N PHE A 120 21.50 -5.02 8.90
CA PHE A 120 21.90 -6.27 8.28
C PHE A 120 21.58 -6.28 6.78
N SER A 121 22.23 -7.19 6.06
CA SER A 121 21.95 -7.48 4.65
C SER A 121 22.27 -8.95 4.37
N GLU A 122 21.27 -9.68 3.87
CA GLU A 122 21.33 -11.12 3.67
C GLU A 122 20.97 -11.47 2.21
N PRO A 123 21.96 -11.85 1.38
CA PRO A 123 21.71 -12.30 0.02
C PRO A 123 21.37 -13.80 -0.02
N HIS A 124 20.45 -14.18 -0.91
CA HIS A 124 20.05 -15.55 -1.19
C HIS A 124 20.03 -15.82 -2.70
N LEU A 125 20.89 -16.75 -3.16
CA LEU A 125 20.95 -17.16 -4.56
C LEU A 125 20.13 -18.43 -4.77
N ALA A 126 18.98 -18.30 -5.44
CA ALA A 126 18.14 -19.43 -5.79
C ALA A 126 18.68 -20.12 -7.04
N THR A 127 18.96 -21.42 -6.92
CA THR A 127 19.53 -22.24 -8.01
C THR A 127 18.84 -23.58 -8.18
N THR A 128 17.97 -23.96 -7.24
CA THR A 128 17.34 -25.28 -7.26
C THR A 128 16.00 -25.24 -8.00
N GLN A 129 15.60 -26.37 -8.60
CA GLN A 129 14.33 -26.47 -9.33
C GLN A 129 13.13 -26.02 -8.49
N LYS A 130 13.12 -26.35 -7.19
CA LYS A 130 12.03 -26.00 -6.27
C LYS A 130 11.92 -24.50 -5.98
N GLU A 131 13.02 -23.77 -6.11
CA GLU A 131 13.03 -22.31 -5.91
C GLU A 131 12.77 -21.56 -7.20
N LEU A 132 13.21 -22.14 -8.33
CA LEU A 132 13.06 -21.55 -9.65
C LEU A 132 11.67 -21.75 -10.26
N TYR A 133 10.90 -22.71 -9.76
CA TYR A 133 9.58 -23.05 -10.30
C TYR A 133 8.55 -23.28 -9.20
N ILE A 134 7.34 -22.76 -9.42
CA ILE A 134 6.16 -23.16 -8.66
C ILE A 134 5.45 -24.24 -9.47
N THR A 135 5.25 -25.41 -8.88
CA THR A 135 4.63 -26.57 -9.53
C THR A 135 3.15 -26.68 -9.15
N ASP A 136 2.32 -27.08 -10.11
CA ASP A 136 0.92 -27.38 -9.90
C ASP A 136 0.77 -28.73 -9.17
N PRO A 137 0.20 -28.77 -7.94
CA PRO A 137 0.03 -30.02 -7.21
C PRO A 137 -0.95 -30.99 -7.89
N ALA A 138 -1.82 -30.50 -8.79
CA ALA A 138 -2.79 -31.30 -9.52
C ALA A 138 -2.27 -31.80 -10.89
N SER A 139 -1.10 -31.33 -11.35
CA SER A 139 -0.55 -31.67 -12.67
C SER A 139 0.97 -31.79 -12.67
N ASN A 140 1.48 -32.95 -13.10
CA ASN A 140 2.93 -33.18 -13.23
C ASN A 140 3.62 -32.37 -14.35
N THR A 141 2.86 -31.62 -15.16
CA THR A 141 3.41 -30.77 -16.22
C THR A 141 3.11 -29.29 -16.02
N GLY A 142 2.35 -28.94 -14.98
CA GLY A 142 2.08 -27.56 -14.63
C GLY A 142 3.26 -27.00 -13.83
N GLU A 143 4.07 -26.15 -14.43
CA GLU A 143 5.08 -25.37 -13.71
C GLU A 143 5.15 -23.96 -14.27
N GLU A 144 5.43 -23.00 -13.39
CA GLU A 144 5.68 -21.62 -13.76
C GLU A 144 7.03 -21.19 -13.19
N MET A 145 7.87 -20.61 -14.03
CA MET A 145 9.17 -20.11 -13.62
C MET A 145 9.01 -18.83 -12.80
N VAL A 146 9.66 -18.78 -11.63
CA VAL A 146 9.71 -17.60 -10.77
C VAL A 146 10.59 -16.54 -11.44
N SER A 147 9.94 -15.61 -12.14
CA SER A 147 10.59 -14.51 -12.86
C SER A 147 9.66 -13.29 -12.95
N GLY A 148 10.22 -12.13 -13.25
CA GLY A 148 9.48 -10.88 -13.44
C GLY A 148 8.57 -10.55 -12.26
N GLY A 149 7.28 -10.32 -12.56
CA GLY A 149 6.29 -10.01 -11.53
C GLY A 149 6.12 -11.11 -10.47
N LEU A 150 6.29 -12.38 -10.84
CA LEU A 150 6.18 -13.50 -9.89
C LEU A 150 7.37 -13.51 -8.91
N LEU A 151 8.58 -13.22 -9.39
CA LEU A 151 9.74 -13.05 -8.52
C LEU A 151 9.54 -11.86 -7.55
N GLY A 152 8.92 -10.78 -8.01
CA GLY A 152 8.53 -9.66 -7.15
C GLY A 152 7.59 -10.07 -6.01
N LEU A 153 6.62 -10.94 -6.29
CA LEU A 153 5.71 -11.46 -5.26
C LEU A 153 6.42 -12.38 -4.27
N VAL A 154 7.27 -13.30 -4.75
CA VAL A 154 8.09 -14.16 -3.89
C VAL A 154 8.98 -13.32 -2.99
N ARG A 155 9.61 -12.27 -3.53
CA ARG A 155 10.41 -11.32 -2.77
C ARG A 155 9.57 -10.66 -1.66
N THR A 156 8.39 -10.14 -1.96
CA THR A 156 7.53 -9.49 -0.96
C THR A 156 7.10 -10.42 0.18
N VAL A 157 6.82 -11.69 -0.11
CA VAL A 157 6.55 -12.68 0.96
C VAL A 157 7.77 -12.88 1.85
N LYS A 158 8.96 -13.01 1.25
CA LYS A 158 10.23 -13.21 1.98
C LYS A 158 10.70 -11.97 2.73
N GLU A 159 10.42 -10.77 2.23
CA GLU A 159 10.61 -9.51 2.97
C GLU A 159 9.82 -9.53 4.27
N LEU A 160 8.55 -9.92 4.22
CA LEU A 160 7.69 -10.01 5.39
C LEU A 160 8.14 -11.14 6.35
N GLU A 161 8.58 -12.27 5.82
CA GLU A 161 9.16 -13.38 6.59
C GLU A 161 10.39 -12.91 7.37
N THR A 162 11.32 -12.24 6.70
CA THR A 162 12.53 -11.66 7.28
C THR A 162 12.19 -10.59 8.33
N LEU A 163 11.15 -9.78 8.10
CA LEU A 163 10.67 -8.82 9.09
C LEU A 163 10.12 -9.52 10.34
N ALA A 164 9.36 -10.60 10.18
CA ALA A 164 8.85 -11.39 11.30
C ALA A 164 9.99 -12.02 12.12
N ASP A 165 11.02 -12.57 11.45
CA ASP A 165 12.23 -13.06 12.11
C ASP A 165 12.95 -11.95 12.88
N THR A 166 13.05 -10.77 12.29
CA THR A 166 13.66 -9.60 12.93
C THR A 166 12.90 -9.16 14.18
N ILE A 167 11.57 -9.16 14.14
CA ILE A 167 10.71 -8.82 15.27
C ILE A 167 10.88 -9.83 16.42
N ASP A 168 11.05 -11.12 16.12
CA ASP A 168 11.27 -12.15 17.14
C ASP A 168 12.58 -11.96 17.91
N LEU A 169 13.59 -11.38 17.26
CA LEU A 169 14.87 -11.07 17.90
C LEU A 169 14.84 -9.77 18.72
N CYS A 170 13.79 -8.94 18.58
CA CYS A 170 13.66 -7.70 19.33
C CYS A 170 13.34 -7.96 20.82
N PRO A 171 13.82 -7.11 21.76
CA PRO A 171 13.58 -7.29 23.20
C PRO A 171 12.08 -7.51 23.52
N PRO A 172 11.71 -8.62 24.20
CA PRO A 172 10.32 -9.06 24.29
C PRO A 172 9.40 -8.12 25.08
N HIS A 173 9.98 -7.26 25.93
CA HIS A 173 9.25 -6.32 26.78
C HIS A 173 9.01 -4.95 26.14
N LEU A 174 9.63 -4.67 24.99
CA LEU A 174 9.47 -3.40 24.28
C LEU A 174 8.37 -3.51 23.20
N PRO A 175 7.53 -2.48 23.02
CA PRO A 175 6.67 -2.37 21.85
C PRO A 175 7.47 -2.32 20.56
N VAL A 176 7.03 -3.02 19.51
CA VAL A 176 7.70 -3.05 18.20
C VAL A 176 6.78 -2.55 17.10
N LEU A 177 7.29 -1.62 16.29
CA LEU A 177 6.71 -1.23 15.02
C LEU A 177 7.48 -1.91 13.88
N GLY A 178 6.84 -2.88 13.22
CA GLY A 178 7.32 -3.47 11.98
C GLY A 178 6.91 -2.62 10.78
N LEU A 179 7.86 -2.23 9.94
CA LEU A 179 7.63 -1.43 8.73
C LEU A 179 7.98 -2.23 7.47
N VAL A 180 7.03 -2.25 6.54
CA VAL A 180 7.18 -2.78 5.19
C VAL A 180 7.27 -1.62 4.21
N ASP A 181 8.24 -1.63 3.28
CA ASP A 181 8.25 -0.68 2.16
C ASP A 181 7.20 -1.08 1.12
N GLY A 182 6.35 -0.13 0.75
CA GLY A 182 5.24 -0.37 -0.17
C GLY A 182 3.92 -0.70 0.53
N SER A 183 3.15 -1.63 -0.02
CA SER A 183 1.76 -1.90 0.35
C SER A 183 1.62 -3.26 1.02
N LEU A 184 0.90 -3.33 2.15
CA LEU A 184 0.51 -4.61 2.77
C LEU A 184 -0.47 -5.41 1.89
N VAL A 185 -1.17 -4.74 0.97
CA VAL A 185 -2.08 -5.41 0.04
C VAL A 185 -1.32 -5.83 -1.22
N MET A 186 -1.32 -7.13 -1.52
CA MET A 186 -0.74 -7.70 -2.74
C MET A 186 -1.69 -7.54 -3.94
N TRP A 187 -1.89 -6.30 -4.37
CA TRP A 187 -2.72 -5.94 -5.53
C TRP A 187 -2.45 -6.74 -6.82
N PRO A 188 -1.21 -7.15 -7.17
CA PRO A 188 -0.99 -7.94 -8.38
C PRO A 188 -1.76 -9.27 -8.41
N LEU A 189 -2.16 -9.79 -7.23
CA LEU A 189 -2.92 -11.03 -7.09
C LEU A 189 -4.45 -10.84 -7.18
N SER A 190 -4.97 -9.61 -7.12
CA SER A 190 -6.42 -9.36 -7.12
C SER A 190 -7.07 -9.49 -8.51
N GLY A 191 -6.31 -9.87 -9.54
CA GLY A 191 -6.77 -10.08 -10.91
C GLY A 191 -6.60 -11.52 -11.38
N GLN A 192 -6.87 -11.77 -12.66
CA GLN A 192 -6.70 -13.09 -13.29
C GLN A 192 -5.33 -13.25 -13.96
N ALA A 193 -4.32 -12.49 -13.52
CA ALA A 193 -2.99 -12.50 -14.12
C ALA A 193 -2.24 -13.82 -13.87
N TYR A 194 -2.55 -14.49 -12.75
CA TYR A 194 -1.91 -15.73 -12.33
C TYR A 194 -2.90 -16.89 -12.31
N ARG A 195 -2.40 -18.10 -12.55
CA ARG A 195 -3.18 -19.33 -12.41
C ARG A 195 -3.50 -19.57 -10.93
N PRO A 196 -4.62 -20.24 -10.59
CA PRO A 196 -5.05 -20.42 -9.20
C PRO A 196 -3.98 -21.04 -8.29
N TYR A 197 -3.22 -22.04 -8.75
CA TYR A 197 -2.19 -22.69 -7.93
C TYR A 197 -1.00 -21.75 -7.61
N ILE A 198 -0.73 -20.75 -8.46
CA ILE A 198 0.29 -19.73 -8.18
C ILE A 198 -0.20 -18.80 -7.08
N THR A 199 -1.44 -18.34 -7.18
CA THR A 199 -2.05 -17.51 -6.14
C THR A 199 -2.09 -18.27 -4.81
N ASP A 200 -2.43 -19.56 -4.83
CA ASP A 200 -2.45 -20.40 -3.63
C ASP A 200 -1.05 -20.56 -3.03
N ALA A 201 -0.03 -20.87 -3.83
CA ALA A 201 1.35 -20.97 -3.33
C ALA A 201 1.87 -19.66 -2.72
N ILE A 202 1.56 -18.50 -3.32
CA ILE A 202 2.00 -17.20 -2.80
C ILE A 202 1.22 -16.78 -1.56
N VAL A 203 -0.10 -17.01 -1.53
CA VAL A 203 -0.97 -16.54 -0.45
C VAL A 203 -1.07 -17.55 0.67
N SER A 204 -1.52 -18.77 0.37
CA SER A 204 -1.80 -19.82 1.36
C SER A 204 -0.53 -20.39 1.96
N ASP A 205 0.48 -20.68 1.13
CA ASP A 205 1.74 -21.27 1.61
C ASP A 205 2.79 -20.22 2.01
N GLY A 206 2.66 -18.99 1.50
CA GLY A 206 3.61 -17.90 1.72
C GLY A 206 3.12 -16.83 2.70
N LEU A 207 2.24 -15.94 2.24
CA LEU A 207 1.83 -14.75 2.99
C LEU A 207 1.08 -15.09 4.29
N LEU A 208 0.05 -15.95 4.23
CA LEU A 208 -0.84 -16.20 5.36
C LEU A 208 -0.09 -16.79 6.58
N PRO A 209 0.83 -17.75 6.43
CA PRO A 209 1.65 -18.23 7.55
C PRO A 209 2.41 -17.12 8.26
N VAL A 210 3.06 -16.22 7.52
CA VAL A 210 3.83 -15.11 8.11
C VAL A 210 2.90 -14.11 8.81
N MET A 211 1.76 -13.78 8.20
CA MET A 211 0.75 -12.92 8.81
C MET A 211 0.15 -13.54 10.08
N ASN A 212 -0.09 -14.84 10.10
CA ASN A 212 -0.57 -15.57 11.28
C ASN A 212 0.48 -15.54 12.40
N ARG A 213 1.75 -15.74 12.08
CA ARG A 213 2.84 -15.62 13.06
C ARG A 213 2.91 -14.21 13.66
N LEU A 214 2.85 -13.17 12.84
CA LEU A 214 2.84 -11.78 13.32
C LEU A 214 1.61 -11.49 14.21
N LYS A 215 0.46 -12.06 13.86
CA LYS A 215 -0.74 -12.00 14.70
C LYS A 215 -0.53 -12.69 16.05
N GLU A 216 -0.02 -13.92 16.07
CA GLU A 216 0.27 -14.67 17.30
C GLU A 216 1.27 -13.91 18.20
N LEU A 217 2.28 -13.27 17.61
CA LEU A 217 3.19 -12.39 18.35
C LEU A 217 2.46 -11.21 18.99
N SER A 218 1.54 -10.58 18.27
CA SER A 218 0.72 -9.48 18.80
C SER A 218 -0.21 -9.89 19.95
N GLU A 219 -0.48 -11.20 20.12
CA GLU A 219 -1.29 -11.71 21.25
C GLU A 219 -0.48 -11.80 22.55
N THR A 220 0.86 -11.85 22.47
CA THR A 220 1.75 -12.04 23.63
C THR A 220 2.61 -10.81 23.96
N ARG A 221 2.79 -9.89 23.00
CA ARG A 221 3.53 -8.63 23.16
C ARG A 221 2.95 -7.54 22.26
N THR A 222 3.29 -6.27 22.51
CA THR A 222 2.83 -5.17 21.66
C THR A 222 3.62 -5.14 20.34
N VAL A 223 2.97 -5.55 19.26
CA VAL A 223 3.50 -5.45 17.88
C VAL A 223 2.48 -4.72 17.02
N ALA A 224 2.94 -3.72 16.27
CA ALA A 224 2.18 -3.08 15.21
C ALA A 224 2.91 -3.31 13.88
N LEU A 225 2.17 -3.77 12.86
CA LEU A 225 2.66 -3.86 11.49
C LEU A 225 2.10 -2.69 10.69
N ALA A 226 2.95 -1.97 9.98
CA ALA A 226 2.55 -0.90 9.09
C ALA A 226 3.32 -0.95 7.76
N ALA A 227 2.69 -0.40 6.73
CA ALA A 227 3.29 -0.17 5.43
C ALA A 227 3.61 1.31 5.26
N TYR A 228 4.69 1.61 4.54
CA TYR A 228 5.03 2.97 4.15
C TYR A 228 4.99 3.11 2.63
N VAL A 229 4.19 4.06 2.14
CA VAL A 229 4.15 4.42 0.72
C VAL A 229 4.48 5.89 0.58
N SER A 230 5.58 6.18 -0.12
CA SER A 230 5.95 7.55 -0.44
C SER A 230 4.96 8.18 -1.42
N TYR A 231 4.45 9.37 -1.07
CA TYR A 231 3.57 10.19 -1.92
C TYR A 231 2.39 9.41 -2.52
N PRO A 232 1.55 8.76 -1.67
CA PRO A 232 0.53 7.84 -2.11
C PRO A 232 -0.50 8.55 -2.99
N ARG A 233 -1.07 7.79 -3.92
CA ARG A 233 -2.15 8.23 -4.82
C ARG A 233 -3.50 7.63 -4.42
N SER A 234 -3.65 7.37 -3.13
CA SER A 234 -4.84 6.80 -2.49
C SER A 234 -6.01 7.79 -2.58
N THR A 235 -7.21 7.24 -2.63
CA THR A 235 -8.46 7.99 -2.74
C THR A 235 -9.55 7.48 -1.80
N GLU A 236 -9.23 6.61 -0.85
CA GLU A 236 -10.16 5.93 0.02
C GLU A 236 -10.88 6.93 0.94
N THR A 237 -10.17 7.92 1.48
CA THR A 237 -10.74 8.95 2.35
C THR A 237 -11.53 9.97 1.55
N ILE A 238 -11.01 10.42 0.39
CA ILE A 238 -11.76 11.34 -0.47
C ILE A 238 -13.01 10.66 -1.07
N ASN A 239 -12.95 9.34 -1.30
CA ASN A 239 -14.09 8.55 -1.74
C ASN A 239 -15.14 8.40 -0.64
N ALA A 240 -14.74 8.34 0.63
CA ALA A 240 -15.66 8.38 1.76
C ALA A 240 -16.44 9.71 1.80
N VAL A 241 -15.76 10.84 1.57
CA VAL A 241 -16.42 12.15 1.39
C VAL A 241 -17.37 12.12 0.20
N ARG A 242 -16.90 11.63 -0.96
CA ARG A 242 -17.69 11.57 -2.20
C ARG A 242 -18.95 10.75 -2.04
N CYS A 243 -18.86 9.55 -1.44
CA CYS A 243 -20.04 8.70 -1.28
C CYS A 243 -21.01 9.28 -0.23
N SER A 244 -20.49 9.93 0.82
CA SER A 244 -21.31 10.61 1.83
C SER A 244 -22.16 11.75 1.23
N LEU A 245 -21.62 12.48 0.26
CA LEU A 245 -22.32 13.54 -0.47
C LEU A 245 -23.22 13.03 -1.61
N CYS A 246 -23.08 11.77 -2.03
CA CYS A 246 -23.78 11.24 -3.20
C CYS A 246 -25.29 11.07 -2.91
N PRO A 247 -26.18 11.67 -3.72
CA PRO A 247 -27.63 11.45 -3.64
C PRO A 247 -28.09 10.27 -4.53
N HIS A 248 -27.20 9.75 -5.37
CA HIS A 248 -27.53 8.74 -6.38
C HIS A 248 -27.48 7.32 -5.80
N ASN A 249 -28.33 6.45 -6.32
CA ASN A 249 -28.31 5.01 -6.01
C ASN A 249 -27.07 4.31 -6.61
N LEU A 250 -26.87 3.05 -6.21
CA LEU A 250 -25.72 2.24 -6.62
C LEU A 250 -25.66 1.99 -8.14
N THR A 251 -26.80 1.86 -8.83
CA THR A 251 -26.85 1.66 -10.28
C THR A 251 -26.25 2.84 -11.04
N ILE A 252 -26.58 4.07 -10.64
CA ILE A 252 -25.98 5.27 -11.25
C ILE A 252 -24.50 5.38 -10.85
N CYS A 253 -24.17 5.04 -9.61
CA CYS A 253 -22.80 5.07 -9.10
C CYS A 253 -21.88 4.16 -9.93
N THR A 254 -22.28 2.91 -10.21
CA THR A 254 -21.48 1.94 -10.99
C THR A 254 -21.29 2.35 -12.44
N GLN A 255 -22.24 3.07 -13.02
CA GLN A 255 -22.16 3.54 -14.41
C GLN A 255 -21.34 4.84 -14.56
N SER A 256 -21.34 5.69 -13.53
CA SER A 256 -20.85 7.07 -13.66
C SER A 256 -19.61 7.39 -12.83
N CYS A 257 -19.15 6.47 -11.97
CA CYS A 257 -18.02 6.68 -11.08
C CYS A 257 -16.94 5.60 -11.26
N ASN A 258 -15.70 5.98 -10.98
CA ASN A 258 -14.57 5.08 -10.78
C ASN A 258 -13.72 5.57 -9.59
N ASN A 259 -12.59 4.90 -9.35
CA ASN A 259 -11.73 5.22 -8.20
C ASN A 259 -11.23 6.67 -8.12
N ARG A 260 -11.23 7.42 -9.23
CA ARG A 260 -10.68 8.79 -9.27
C ARG A 260 -11.66 9.85 -9.77
N ARG A 261 -12.71 9.46 -10.50
CA ARG A 261 -13.57 10.39 -11.22
C ARG A 261 -15.03 9.99 -11.16
N SER A 262 -15.89 10.99 -11.23
CA SER A 262 -17.32 10.87 -11.50
C SER A 262 -17.73 11.90 -12.54
N ASN A 263 -18.71 11.52 -13.38
CA ASN A 263 -19.36 12.43 -14.32
C ASN A 263 -20.67 13.04 -13.77
N GLN A 264 -21.06 12.68 -12.54
CA GLN A 264 -22.31 13.12 -11.92
C GLN A 264 -22.04 14.13 -10.81
N GLY A 265 -22.85 15.19 -10.73
CA GLY A 265 -22.87 16.08 -9.58
C GLY A 265 -23.65 15.45 -8.40
N PRO A 266 -23.24 15.65 -7.14
CA PRO A 266 -22.08 16.42 -6.67
C PRO A 266 -20.76 15.60 -6.64
N CYS A 267 -20.78 14.32 -7.00
CA CYS A 267 -19.64 13.41 -6.90
C CYS A 267 -18.41 13.86 -7.71
N ASN A 268 -18.62 14.55 -8.83
CA ASN A 268 -17.57 15.13 -9.67
C ASN A 268 -16.75 16.22 -8.97
N GLY A 269 -17.28 16.81 -7.88
CA GLY A 269 -16.55 17.79 -7.06
C GLY A 269 -15.29 17.21 -6.43
N ALA A 270 -15.27 15.90 -6.16
CA ALA A 270 -14.12 15.18 -5.62
C ALA A 270 -13.10 14.72 -6.68
N ASN A 271 -13.35 14.99 -7.97
CA ASN A 271 -12.43 14.58 -9.03
C ASN A 271 -11.04 15.22 -8.82
N GLU A 272 -9.99 14.41 -9.05
CA GLU A 272 -8.58 14.86 -9.06
C GLU A 272 -7.98 15.24 -7.70
N PHE A 273 -8.74 15.02 -6.63
CA PHE A 273 -8.23 15.04 -5.27
C PHE A 273 -7.80 13.64 -4.82
N LEU A 274 -6.81 13.62 -3.94
CA LEU A 274 -6.27 12.46 -3.27
C LEU A 274 -6.44 12.64 -1.76
N ASP A 275 -6.28 11.55 -1.00
CA ASP A 275 -6.42 11.62 0.46
C ASP A 275 -5.44 12.63 1.09
N ARG A 276 -4.23 12.70 0.56
CA ARG A 276 -3.22 13.68 1.00
C ARG A 276 -3.64 15.13 0.83
N ASP A 277 -4.47 15.45 -0.18
CA ASP A 277 -4.94 16.82 -0.38
C ASP A 277 -5.91 17.21 0.74
N LEU A 278 -6.75 16.26 1.15
CA LEU A 278 -7.65 16.43 2.29
C LEU A 278 -6.84 16.54 3.60
N PHE A 279 -5.88 15.64 3.82
CA PHE A 279 -5.05 15.64 5.02
C PHE A 279 -4.22 16.91 5.16
N GLN A 280 -3.59 17.39 4.08
CA GLN A 280 -2.81 18.62 4.08
C GLN A 280 -3.67 19.85 4.47
N ARG A 281 -4.97 19.81 4.20
CA ARG A 281 -5.89 20.91 4.54
C ARG A 281 -6.41 20.85 5.97
N LEU A 282 -6.62 19.64 6.50
CA LEU A 282 -7.27 19.42 7.79
C LEU A 282 -6.28 19.21 8.95
N LEU A 283 -5.19 18.48 8.70
CA LEU A 283 -4.25 18.08 9.74
C LEU A 283 -3.19 19.17 9.94
N LYS A 284 -2.77 19.34 11.19
CA LYS A 284 -1.61 20.18 11.53
C LYS A 284 -0.32 19.42 11.19
N PRO A 285 0.81 20.13 11.00
CA PRO A 285 2.12 19.50 10.97
C PRO A 285 2.34 18.68 12.24
N GLY A 286 2.85 17.47 12.06
CA GLY A 286 3.11 16.49 13.11
C GLY A 286 3.98 15.37 12.57
#